data_AF-A0A2M8LG32-F1
#
_entry.id   AF-A0A2M8LG32-F1
#
_cell.length_a   1.000
_cell.length_b   1.000
_cell.length_c   1.000
_cell.angle_alpha   90.00
_cell.angle_beta   90.00
_cell.angle_gamma   90.00
#
_symmetry.space_group_name_H-M   'P 1'
#
loop_
_entity.id
_entity.type
_entity.pdbx_description
1 polymer ?
#
loop_
_entity_poly.entity_id
_entity_poly.type
_entity_poly.pdbx_seq_one_letter_code
_entity_poly.pdbx_strand_id
1 'polypeptide(L)'
;MNIHKLDLTPEEHSHYTHPGALTDLKSFQDFTKWISPDPRVIFQVTQGLLMHDMWVERYGVEIKENQKRKVCSPSASNMLTQAQELEGFSLALPRSPSARVLGCCREFSVLATALFQAKGIPARARCGFALYLAPPGFYEDHWVCEYWNGVTWTAIDPQIDPFQQSTFQDYANTQSDIDTDYKQMLLTLDPLDVTSEHFINAGNAWKMYRSKTVKASQFGIGVDPQDYGMETLYGAWFLRGQLLRDFGALNKVETVPFLTRLEEKLDWTSWRLVAVDNDQLSQDDLALLDDIADLCAEPDGKLETIKNLFESNPELHPLL
;
A
#
# COMPACT_ATOMS: atom_id res chain seq x y z
N MET A 1 26.65 -10.24 18.74
CA MET A 1 26.65 -9.64 17.39
C MET A 1 26.27 -8.19 17.56
N ASN A 2 27.17 -7.26 17.24
CA ASN A 2 26.84 -5.83 17.22
C ASN A 2 25.88 -5.62 16.04
N ILE A 3 24.60 -5.41 16.35
CA ILE A 3 23.64 -4.91 15.37
C ILE A 3 24.08 -3.47 15.12
N HIS A 4 24.78 -3.23 14.02
CA HIS A 4 24.98 -1.87 13.55
C HIS A 4 23.59 -1.28 13.32
N LYS A 5 23.15 -0.38 14.21
CA LYS A 5 22.07 0.55 13.89
C LYS A 5 22.54 1.30 12.66
N LEU A 6 21.99 0.98 11.50
CA LEU A 6 22.08 1.85 10.34
C LEU A 6 21.13 3.00 10.64
N ASP A 7 21.67 4.07 11.22
CA ASP A 7 20.97 5.35 11.20
C ASP A 7 20.79 5.75 9.74
N LEU A 8 19.61 6.28 9.38
CA LEU A 8 19.36 6.78 8.03
C LEU A 8 20.44 7.79 7.65
N THR A 9 20.99 7.64 6.45
CA THR A 9 21.90 8.66 5.91
C THR A 9 21.18 10.00 5.80
N PRO A 10 21.89 11.15 5.83
CA PRO A 10 21.25 12.46 5.61
C PRO A 10 20.46 12.54 4.31
N GLU A 11 20.93 11.84 3.26
CA GLU A 11 20.23 11.76 1.98
C GLU A 11 18.93 10.96 2.08
N GLU A 12 18.94 9.78 2.71
CA GLU A 12 17.72 8.99 2.94
C GLU A 12 16.72 9.72 3.81
N HIS A 13 17.20 10.33 4.89
CA HIS A 13 16.35 11.14 5.76
C HIS A 13 15.71 12.27 4.96
N SER A 14 16.48 13.01 4.16
CA SER A 14 15.96 14.09 3.31
C SER A 14 14.98 13.57 2.26
N HIS A 15 15.28 12.44 1.60
CA HIS A 15 14.42 11.86 0.59
C HIS A 15 13.08 11.46 1.18
N TYR A 16 13.08 10.70 2.28
CA TYR A 16 11.85 10.17 2.86
C TYR A 16 11.06 11.15 3.73
N THR A 17 11.61 12.32 4.06
CA THR A 17 10.85 13.43 4.68
C THR A 17 10.28 14.40 3.67
N HIS A 18 10.89 14.54 2.49
CA HIS A 18 10.41 15.46 1.46
C HIS A 18 9.25 14.83 0.68
N PRO A 19 8.11 15.52 0.49
CA PRO A 19 6.98 14.95 -0.24
C PRO A 19 7.30 14.69 -1.71
N GLY A 20 6.61 13.70 -2.29
CA GLY A 20 6.48 13.51 -3.74
C GLY A 20 5.23 14.21 -4.27
N ALA A 21 4.93 14.02 -5.56
CA ALA A 21 3.77 14.66 -6.20
C ALA A 21 2.43 14.27 -5.54
N LEU A 22 2.31 13.03 -5.06
CA LEU A 22 1.08 12.49 -4.48
C LEU A 22 0.99 12.67 -2.97
N THR A 23 2.09 13.04 -2.30
CA THR A 23 2.16 13.25 -0.85
C THR A 23 2.37 14.72 -0.45
N ASP A 24 2.40 15.65 -1.42
CA ASP A 24 2.50 17.09 -1.12
C ASP A 24 1.23 17.63 -0.44
N LEU A 25 1.42 18.18 0.76
CA LEU A 25 0.38 18.81 1.61
C LEU A 25 0.62 20.30 1.84
N LYS A 26 1.35 20.99 0.95
CA LYS A 26 1.64 22.43 1.09
C LYS A 26 0.38 23.29 1.25
N SER A 27 -0.73 22.93 0.62
CA SER A 27 -2.02 23.63 0.74
C SER A 27 -2.74 23.39 2.08
N PHE A 28 -2.25 22.45 2.89
CA PHE A 28 -2.87 22.02 4.15
C PHE A 28 -1.97 22.28 5.38
N GLN A 29 -1.04 23.22 5.30
CA GLN A 29 -0.06 23.49 6.36
C GLN A 29 -0.67 23.79 7.73
N ASP A 30 -1.80 24.48 7.80
CA ASP A 30 -2.45 24.79 9.08
C ASP A 30 -2.98 23.52 9.75
N PHE A 31 -3.56 22.62 8.95
CA PHE A 31 -4.00 21.31 9.42
C PHE A 31 -2.82 20.43 9.85
N THR A 32 -1.80 20.33 9.00
CA THR A 32 -0.63 19.48 9.31
C THR A 32 0.20 20.04 10.45
N LYS A 33 0.22 21.35 10.73
CA LYS A 33 0.81 21.92 11.96
C LYS A 33 0.01 21.55 13.20
N TRP A 34 -1.32 21.51 13.11
CA TRP A 34 -2.22 21.27 14.24
C TRP A 34 -2.18 19.82 14.75
N ILE A 35 -2.14 18.81 13.87
CA ILE A 35 -2.16 17.39 14.29
C ILE A 35 -0.90 17.01 15.09
N SER A 36 -0.95 15.97 15.93
CA SER A 36 0.25 15.46 16.62
C SER A 36 1.17 14.68 15.66
N PRO A 37 2.51 14.68 15.84
CA PRO A 37 3.40 13.75 15.15
C PRO A 37 3.33 12.31 15.69
N ASP A 38 2.53 12.04 16.72
CA ASP A 38 2.30 10.69 17.23
C ASP A 38 1.74 9.78 16.13
N PRO A 39 2.38 8.64 15.81
CA PRO A 39 1.91 7.70 14.79
C PRO A 39 0.45 7.28 14.99
N ARG A 40 -0.01 7.14 16.24
CA ARG A 40 -1.39 6.77 16.57
C ARG A 40 -2.39 7.83 16.15
N VAL A 41 -2.00 9.11 16.24
CA VAL A 41 -2.85 10.22 15.80
C VAL A 41 -2.92 10.28 14.29
N ILE A 42 -1.78 10.13 13.59
CA ILE A 42 -1.74 10.08 12.12
C ILE A 42 -2.60 8.92 11.60
N PHE A 43 -2.46 7.74 12.22
CA PHE A 43 -3.25 6.56 11.92
C PHE A 43 -4.76 6.80 12.08
N GLN A 44 -5.20 7.32 13.23
CA GLN A 44 -6.61 7.62 13.49
C GLN A 44 -7.18 8.70 12.57
N VAL A 45 -6.39 9.73 12.25
CA VAL A 45 -6.79 10.78 11.30
C VAL A 45 -7.03 10.19 9.92
N THR A 46 -6.11 9.35 9.41
CA THR A 46 -6.28 8.67 8.13
C THR A 46 -7.56 7.83 8.09
N GLN A 47 -7.79 7.02 9.13
CA GLN A 47 -9.00 6.18 9.27
C GLN A 47 -10.29 6.98 9.41
N GLY A 48 -10.22 8.13 10.08
CA GLY A 48 -11.35 9.04 10.26
C GLY A 48 -11.72 9.81 8.99
N LEU A 49 -10.84 9.84 7.99
CA LEU A 49 -11.02 10.57 6.74
C LEU A 49 -11.41 9.67 5.57
N LEU A 50 -10.92 8.44 5.56
CA LEU A 50 -11.07 7.51 4.43
C LEU A 50 -11.90 6.29 4.80
N MET A 51 -12.55 5.69 3.81
CA MET A 51 -13.23 4.40 3.91
C MET A 51 -12.87 3.55 2.71
N HIS A 52 -12.53 2.29 2.95
CA HIS A 52 -12.20 1.36 1.87
C HIS A 52 -13.47 1.01 1.08
N ASP A 53 -13.43 1.13 -0.25
CA ASP A 53 -14.55 0.86 -1.16
C ASP A 53 -15.16 -0.55 -0.98
N MET A 54 -14.32 -1.58 -0.88
CA MET A 54 -14.74 -2.97 -0.63
C MET A 54 -15.38 -3.23 0.75
N TRP A 55 -15.32 -2.27 1.68
CA TRP A 55 -15.89 -2.42 3.02
C TRP A 55 -17.18 -1.64 3.24
N VAL A 56 -17.64 -0.85 2.26
CA VAL A 56 -18.77 0.08 2.42
C VAL A 56 -20.03 -0.60 2.94
N GLU A 57 -20.39 -1.75 2.36
CA GLU A 57 -21.56 -2.52 2.80
C GLU A 57 -21.42 -2.99 4.25
N ARG A 58 -20.21 -3.41 4.67
CA ARG A 58 -19.96 -3.87 6.05
C ARG A 58 -20.05 -2.73 7.07
N TYR A 59 -19.81 -1.48 6.66
CA TYR A 59 -20.08 -0.31 7.50
C TYR A 59 -21.55 0.12 7.51
N GLY A 60 -22.44 -0.58 6.80
CA GLY A 60 -23.88 -0.28 6.75
C GLY A 60 -24.18 1.04 6.03
N VAL A 61 -23.36 1.41 5.06
CA VAL A 61 -23.49 2.66 4.29
C VAL A 61 -23.82 2.35 2.84
N GLU A 62 -24.69 3.16 2.23
CA GLU A 62 -24.87 3.19 0.78
C GLU A 62 -23.87 4.16 0.16
N ILE A 63 -23.22 3.76 -0.94
CA ILE A 63 -22.26 4.61 -1.65
C ILE A 63 -22.96 5.87 -2.17
N LYS A 64 -22.47 7.05 -1.75
CA LYS A 64 -22.88 8.34 -2.32
C LYS A 64 -21.86 8.80 -3.35
N GLU A 65 -22.35 9.42 -4.42
CA GLU A 65 -21.51 9.90 -5.53
C GLU A 65 -20.43 10.89 -5.08
N ASN A 66 -20.74 11.72 -4.08
CA ASN A 66 -19.78 12.69 -3.54
C ASN A 66 -18.63 12.07 -2.73
N GLN A 67 -18.73 10.80 -2.32
CA GLN A 67 -17.65 10.08 -1.63
C GLN A 67 -16.66 9.43 -2.61
N LYS A 68 -17.07 9.15 -3.86
CA LYS A 68 -16.22 8.51 -4.86
C LYS A 68 -15.04 9.40 -5.24
N ARG A 69 -13.91 8.79 -5.59
CA ARG A 69 -12.71 9.50 -6.07
C ARG A 69 -13.07 10.41 -7.23
N LYS A 70 -12.67 11.69 -7.15
CA LYS A 70 -12.90 12.67 -8.24
C LYS A 70 -11.91 12.56 -9.39
N VAL A 71 -10.80 11.88 -9.15
CA VAL A 71 -9.70 11.65 -10.10
C VAL A 71 -9.23 10.22 -9.93
N CYS A 72 -8.68 9.64 -11.00
CA CYS A 72 -8.26 8.23 -11.01
C CYS A 72 -7.17 7.92 -9.98
N SER A 73 -6.14 8.78 -9.86
CA SER A 73 -5.06 8.64 -8.87
C SER A 73 -5.05 9.85 -7.93
N PRO A 74 -5.84 9.84 -6.86
CA PRO A 74 -5.93 10.97 -5.94
C PRO A 74 -4.62 11.14 -5.15
N SER A 75 -4.12 12.37 -5.09
CA SER A 75 -3.08 12.77 -4.14
C SER A 75 -3.65 12.91 -2.72
N ALA A 76 -2.79 12.96 -1.71
CA ALA A 76 -3.16 13.30 -0.34
C ALA A 76 -3.91 14.64 -0.26
N SER A 77 -3.49 15.65 -1.04
CA SER A 77 -4.19 16.93 -1.13
C SER A 77 -5.58 16.82 -1.77
N ASN A 78 -5.78 15.92 -2.75
CA ASN A 78 -7.11 15.65 -3.30
C ASN A 78 -8.02 15.01 -2.26
N MET A 79 -7.52 14.01 -1.52
CA MET A 79 -8.25 13.33 -0.46
C MET A 79 -8.68 14.30 0.65
N LEU A 80 -7.77 15.17 1.11
CA LEU A 80 -8.10 16.17 2.14
C LEU A 80 -9.09 17.22 1.64
N THR A 81 -8.96 17.70 0.41
CA THR A 81 -9.93 18.62 -0.21
C THR A 81 -11.33 18.00 -0.21
N GLN A 82 -11.43 16.75 -0.68
CA GLN A 82 -12.71 16.06 -0.75
C GLN A 82 -13.31 15.80 0.64
N ALA A 83 -12.49 15.43 1.62
CA ALA A 83 -12.94 15.24 3.01
C ALA A 83 -13.47 16.54 3.65
N GLN A 84 -12.97 17.71 3.25
CA GLN A 84 -13.53 19.00 3.66
C GLN A 84 -14.87 19.29 2.98
N GLU A 85 -15.02 18.95 1.70
CA GLU A 85 -16.26 19.18 0.95
C GLU A 85 -17.41 18.27 1.39
N LEU A 86 -17.10 17.04 1.85
CA LEU A 86 -18.11 16.07 2.29
C LEU A 86 -18.87 16.52 3.54
N GLU A 87 -18.20 17.16 4.51
CA GLU A 87 -18.85 17.49 5.79
C GLU A 87 -18.45 18.83 6.42
N GLY A 88 -17.62 19.67 5.80
CA GLY A 88 -17.29 21.03 6.28
C GLY A 88 -16.60 21.13 7.64
N PHE A 89 -16.43 20.03 8.36
CA PHE A 89 -15.77 19.96 9.67
C PHE A 89 -14.26 19.89 9.54
N SER A 90 -13.57 20.21 10.64
CA SER A 90 -12.11 20.10 10.74
C SER A 90 -11.64 18.70 10.31
N LEU A 91 -10.56 18.65 9.51
CA LEU A 91 -9.89 17.42 9.10
C LEU A 91 -9.36 16.60 10.29
N ALA A 92 -9.22 17.25 11.46
CA ALA A 92 -8.82 16.63 12.70
C ALA A 92 -9.86 15.76 13.39
N LEU A 93 -11.15 15.95 13.06
CA LEU A 93 -12.24 15.26 13.74
C LEU A 93 -12.58 13.95 13.01
N PRO A 94 -12.86 12.86 13.74
CA PRO A 94 -13.33 11.63 13.13
C PRO A 94 -14.71 11.85 12.48
N ARG A 95 -14.94 11.20 11.34
CA ARG A 95 -16.20 11.27 10.59
C ARG A 95 -16.97 9.95 10.69
N SER A 96 -18.29 10.04 10.54
CA SER A 96 -19.12 8.85 10.28
C SER A 96 -18.69 8.22 8.95
N PRO A 97 -18.83 6.89 8.78
CA PRO A 97 -18.47 6.24 7.51
C PRO A 97 -19.11 6.90 6.27
N SER A 98 -20.35 7.38 6.39
CA SER A 98 -21.09 8.07 5.31
C SER A 98 -20.55 9.45 4.89
N ALA A 99 -19.56 9.97 5.62
CA ALA A 99 -18.91 11.25 5.37
C ALA A 99 -17.39 11.09 5.11
N ARG A 100 -16.90 9.86 4.96
CA ARG A 100 -15.51 9.56 4.60
C ARG A 100 -15.35 9.48 3.08
N VAL A 101 -14.17 9.83 2.59
CA VAL A 101 -13.79 9.70 1.18
C VAL A 101 -13.55 8.22 0.87
N LEU A 102 -14.08 7.73 -0.25
CA LEU A 102 -13.80 6.37 -0.71
C LEU A 102 -12.41 6.29 -1.35
N GLY A 103 -11.69 5.24 -1.02
CA GLY A 103 -10.43 4.88 -1.66
C GLY A 103 -10.11 3.41 -1.43
N CYS A 104 -8.93 2.99 -1.87
CA CYS A 104 -8.40 1.66 -1.61
C CYS A 104 -7.17 1.73 -0.69
N CYS A 105 -6.58 0.58 -0.34
CA CYS A 105 -5.38 0.46 0.51
C CYS A 105 -4.26 1.46 0.18
N ARG A 106 -4.06 1.77 -1.11
CA ARG A 106 -3.08 2.74 -1.61
C ARG A 106 -3.36 4.17 -1.14
N GLU A 107 -4.62 4.61 -1.14
CA GLU A 107 -5.00 5.96 -0.66
C GLU A 107 -4.72 6.14 0.84
N PHE A 108 -5.01 5.12 1.64
CA PHE A 108 -4.69 5.13 3.08
C PHE A 108 -3.18 5.24 3.31
N SER A 109 -2.39 4.45 2.59
CA SER A 109 -0.93 4.44 2.70
C SER A 109 -0.28 5.75 2.25
N VAL A 110 -0.79 6.34 1.15
CA VAL A 110 -0.32 7.64 0.63
C VAL A 110 -0.68 8.78 1.58
N LEU A 111 -1.91 8.80 2.12
CA LEU A 111 -2.30 9.84 3.08
C LEU A 111 -1.47 9.76 4.37
N ALA A 112 -1.30 8.56 4.93
CA ALA A 112 -0.47 8.37 6.13
C ALA A 112 0.98 8.81 5.88
N THR A 113 1.57 8.40 4.75
CA THR A 113 2.92 8.80 4.34
C THR A 113 3.06 10.32 4.26
N ALA A 114 2.10 10.99 3.61
CA ALA A 114 2.07 12.44 3.48
C ALA A 114 2.00 13.17 4.83
N LEU A 115 1.21 12.63 5.79
CA LEU A 115 1.09 13.21 7.12
C LEU A 115 2.37 13.04 7.95
N PHE A 116 3.06 11.88 7.87
CA PHE A 116 4.37 11.69 8.49
C PHE A 116 5.42 12.64 7.90
N GLN A 117 5.48 12.75 6.57
CA GLN A 117 6.40 13.66 5.87
C GLN A 117 6.16 15.12 6.27
N ALA A 118 4.89 15.55 6.37
CA ALA A 118 4.54 16.88 6.85
C ALA A 118 4.97 17.15 8.31
N LYS A 119 5.23 16.08 9.09
CA LYS A 119 5.79 16.14 10.44
C LYS A 119 7.31 16.00 10.49
N GLY A 120 7.97 15.92 9.33
CA GLY A 120 9.41 15.70 9.24
C GLY A 120 9.84 14.31 9.67
N ILE A 121 8.91 13.34 9.69
CA ILE A 121 9.19 11.94 9.97
C ILE A 121 9.44 11.23 8.63
N PRO A 122 10.59 10.58 8.43
CA PRO A 122 10.83 9.79 7.22
C PRO A 122 9.74 8.73 7.05
N ALA A 123 9.05 8.74 5.91
CA ALA A 123 8.01 7.78 5.59
C ALA A 123 7.97 7.44 4.10
N ARG A 124 7.51 6.22 3.80
CA ARG A 124 7.33 5.70 2.45
C ARG A 124 6.11 4.77 2.38
N ALA A 125 5.33 4.90 1.32
CA ALA A 125 4.32 3.90 0.99
C ALA A 125 5.01 2.66 0.40
N ARG A 126 4.48 1.48 0.71
CA ARG A 126 4.99 0.19 0.24
C ARG A 126 3.86 -0.63 -0.35
N CYS A 127 4.19 -1.42 -1.35
CA CYS A 127 3.27 -2.28 -2.06
C CYS A 127 3.72 -3.74 -1.94
N GLY A 128 2.77 -4.66 -1.78
CA GLY A 128 3.09 -6.06 -1.47
C GLY A 128 1.83 -6.87 -1.23
N PHE A 129 1.88 -7.74 -0.23
CA PHE A 129 0.77 -8.64 0.05
C PHE A 129 0.49 -8.82 1.53
N ALA A 130 -0.77 -8.65 1.92
CA ALA A 130 -1.26 -8.86 3.27
C ALA A 130 -1.78 -10.30 3.42
N LEU A 131 -1.28 -11.02 4.41
CA LEU A 131 -1.73 -12.37 4.75
C LEU A 131 -3.03 -12.34 5.56
N TYR A 132 -3.25 -11.29 6.36
CA TYR A 132 -4.44 -11.14 7.19
C TYR A 132 -5.71 -10.74 6.42
N LEU A 133 -5.57 -10.37 5.15
CA LEU A 133 -6.69 -10.10 4.23
C LEU A 133 -6.98 -11.29 3.30
N ALA A 134 -6.12 -12.29 3.27
CA ALA A 134 -6.21 -13.43 2.36
C ALA A 134 -6.72 -14.69 3.08
N PRO A 135 -7.36 -15.64 2.39
CA PRO A 135 -7.54 -16.98 2.94
C PRO A 135 -6.20 -17.65 3.30
N PRO A 136 -6.17 -18.64 4.22
CA PRO A 136 -4.94 -19.35 4.57
C PRO A 136 -4.20 -19.89 3.34
N GLY A 137 -2.92 -19.55 3.22
CA GLY A 137 -2.07 -19.95 2.10
C GLY A 137 -2.18 -19.05 0.86
N PHE A 138 -2.91 -17.95 0.91
CA PHE A 138 -2.96 -16.93 -0.12
C PHE A 138 -2.36 -15.61 0.37
N TYR A 139 -2.15 -14.69 -0.57
CA TYR A 139 -1.49 -13.42 -0.38
C TYR A 139 -2.30 -12.35 -1.13
N GLU A 140 -2.96 -11.46 -0.38
CA GLU A 140 -3.86 -10.43 -0.93
C GLU A 140 -3.08 -9.18 -1.29
N ASP A 141 -3.28 -8.62 -2.48
CA ASP A 141 -2.84 -7.28 -2.91
C ASP A 141 -3.03 -6.26 -1.79
N HIS A 142 -1.93 -5.61 -1.38
CA HIS A 142 -2.05 -4.59 -0.36
C HIS A 142 -0.98 -3.51 -0.39
N TRP A 143 -1.31 -2.38 0.22
CA TRP A 143 -0.41 -1.26 0.47
C TRP A 143 -0.32 -0.95 1.96
N VAL A 144 0.88 -0.64 2.43
CA VAL A 144 1.15 -0.21 3.80
C VAL A 144 2.00 1.05 3.82
N CYS A 145 2.09 1.70 4.97
CA CYS A 145 2.99 2.83 5.20
C CYS A 145 4.14 2.39 6.11
N GLU A 146 5.38 2.59 5.70
CA GLU A 146 6.56 2.47 6.58
C GLU A 146 6.98 3.85 7.04
N TYR A 147 7.21 4.04 8.34
CA TYR A 147 7.79 5.26 8.90
C TYR A 147 9.02 4.94 9.76
N TRP A 148 9.96 5.86 9.84
CA TRP A 148 11.12 5.73 10.71
C TRP A 148 10.75 6.15 12.14
N ASN A 149 10.77 5.20 13.07
CA ASN A 149 10.43 5.46 14.48
C ASN A 149 11.59 6.07 15.30
N GLY A 150 12.70 6.42 14.65
CA GLY A 150 13.95 6.86 15.27
C GLY A 150 14.99 5.75 15.44
N VAL A 151 14.60 4.48 15.26
CA VAL A 151 15.47 3.31 15.42
C VAL A 151 15.38 2.33 14.26
N THR A 152 14.17 2.10 13.74
CA THR A 152 13.88 1.19 12.63
C THR A 152 12.72 1.72 11.81
N TRP A 153 12.59 1.22 10.58
CA TRP A 153 11.35 1.31 9.84
C TRP A 153 10.30 0.44 10.54
N THR A 154 9.13 1.03 10.80
CA THR A 154 7.95 0.35 11.31
C THR A 154 6.85 0.46 10.26
N ALA A 155 6.35 -0.69 9.79
CA ALA A 155 5.22 -0.74 8.89
C ALA A 155 3.91 -0.65 9.68
N ILE A 156 2.97 0.14 9.16
CA ILE A 156 1.61 0.27 9.67
C ILE A 156 0.64 0.09 8.51
N ASP A 157 -0.54 -0.44 8.82
CA ASP A 157 -1.64 -0.52 7.87
C ASP A 157 -2.74 0.48 8.25
N PRO A 158 -2.69 1.71 7.71
CA PRO A 158 -3.65 2.75 8.06
C PRO A 158 -5.09 2.43 7.62
N GLN A 159 -5.33 1.39 6.82
CA GLN A 159 -6.66 0.96 6.45
C GLN A 159 -7.40 0.24 7.60
N ILE A 160 -6.69 -0.56 8.39
CA ILE A 160 -7.34 -1.50 9.32
C ILE A 160 -7.76 -0.78 10.59
N ASP A 161 -9.00 -0.30 10.58
CA ASP A 161 -9.62 0.33 11.75
C ASP A 161 -10.09 -0.73 12.76
N PRO A 162 -10.51 -0.30 13.97
CA PRO A 162 -10.96 -1.26 14.99
C PRO A 162 -12.10 -2.17 14.55
N PHE A 163 -12.96 -1.74 13.61
CA PHE A 163 -14.04 -2.57 13.11
C PHE A 163 -13.51 -3.68 12.18
N GLN A 164 -12.62 -3.34 11.24
CA GLN A 164 -11.96 -4.34 10.38
C GLN A 164 -11.15 -5.34 11.22
N GLN A 165 -10.35 -4.83 12.16
CA GLN A 165 -9.57 -5.67 13.07
C GLN A 165 -10.46 -6.64 13.86
N SER A 166 -11.58 -6.15 14.40
CA SER A 166 -12.54 -7.00 15.12
C SER A 166 -13.17 -8.07 14.24
N THR A 167 -13.38 -7.79 12.95
CA THR A 167 -13.91 -8.76 11.97
C THR A 167 -12.92 -9.91 11.75
N PHE A 168 -11.62 -9.61 11.70
CA PHE A 168 -10.58 -10.64 11.58
C PHE A 168 -10.49 -11.51 12.83
N GLN A 169 -10.58 -10.89 14.01
CA GLN A 169 -10.57 -11.61 15.28
C GLN A 169 -11.83 -12.48 15.45
N ASP A 170 -12.99 -12.00 15.02
CA ASP A 170 -14.23 -12.79 15.01
C ASP A 170 -14.11 -14.00 14.09
N TYR A 171 -13.60 -13.81 12.87
CA TYR A 171 -13.30 -14.92 11.95
C TYR A 171 -12.35 -15.94 12.60
N ALA A 172 -11.25 -15.48 13.20
CA ALA A 172 -10.28 -16.34 13.86
C ALA A 172 -10.89 -17.13 15.04
N ASN A 173 -11.85 -16.54 15.76
CA ASN A 173 -12.51 -17.16 16.90
C ASN A 173 -13.61 -18.15 16.48
N THR A 174 -14.29 -17.91 15.37
CA THR A 174 -15.44 -18.69 14.91
C THR A 174 -15.07 -19.84 13.98
N GLN A 175 -13.97 -19.73 13.23
CA GLN A 175 -13.55 -20.76 12.28
C GLN A 175 -12.79 -21.90 12.99
N SER A 176 -13.29 -23.13 12.86
CA SER A 176 -12.67 -24.34 13.44
C SER A 176 -11.58 -24.97 12.57
N ASP A 177 -11.63 -24.71 11.26
CA ASP A 177 -10.87 -25.47 10.24
C ASP A 177 -9.73 -24.65 9.63
N ILE A 178 -9.16 -23.72 10.39
CA ILE A 178 -7.99 -22.93 9.98
C ILE A 178 -6.77 -23.30 10.82
N ASP A 179 -5.60 -23.12 10.22
CA ASP A 179 -4.32 -23.39 10.87
C ASP A 179 -4.15 -22.56 12.16
N THR A 180 -3.50 -23.12 13.17
CA THR A 180 -3.33 -22.48 14.48
C THR A 180 -2.45 -21.24 14.40
N ASP A 181 -1.40 -21.26 13.58
CA ASP A 181 -0.51 -20.12 13.42
C ASP A 181 -1.22 -18.99 12.66
N TYR A 182 -2.00 -19.34 11.63
CA TYR A 182 -2.84 -18.38 10.91
C TYR A 182 -3.89 -17.74 11.84
N LYS A 183 -4.57 -18.55 12.67
CA LYS A 183 -5.49 -18.04 13.69
C LYS A 183 -4.80 -17.09 14.66
N GLN A 184 -3.62 -17.46 15.15
CA GLN A 184 -2.87 -16.64 16.09
C GLN A 184 -2.45 -15.31 15.46
N MET A 185 -1.99 -15.31 14.20
CA MET A 185 -1.65 -14.12 13.42
C MET A 185 -2.82 -13.13 13.36
N LEU A 186 -4.04 -13.60 13.08
CA LEU A 186 -5.23 -12.72 13.08
C LEU A 186 -5.58 -12.17 14.47
N LEU A 187 -5.43 -12.99 15.52
CA LEU A 187 -5.76 -12.58 16.90
C LEU A 187 -4.79 -11.54 17.46
N THR A 188 -3.52 -11.57 17.03
CA THR A 188 -2.47 -10.66 17.51
C THR A 188 -2.10 -9.57 16.52
N LEU A 189 -2.77 -9.47 15.37
CA LEU A 189 -2.54 -8.40 14.40
C LEU A 189 -2.65 -7.04 15.07
N ASP A 190 -1.56 -6.29 15.07
CA ASP A 190 -1.53 -4.87 15.41
C ASP A 190 -1.30 -4.05 14.12
N PRO A 191 -2.32 -3.32 13.62
CA PRO A 191 -2.18 -2.46 12.46
C PRO A 191 -1.14 -1.34 12.60
N LEU A 192 -0.68 -1.03 13.82
CA LEU A 192 0.40 -0.07 14.09
C LEU A 192 1.79 -0.73 14.15
N ASP A 193 1.88 -2.05 14.03
CA ASP A 193 3.14 -2.82 14.00
C ASP A 193 2.98 -4.06 13.09
N VAL A 194 2.90 -3.81 11.79
CA VAL A 194 2.73 -4.84 10.77
C VAL A 194 4.09 -5.47 10.46
N THR A 195 4.31 -6.68 10.96
CA THR A 195 5.58 -7.42 10.74
C THR A 195 5.58 -8.20 9.41
N SER A 196 6.73 -8.81 9.07
CA SER A 196 6.86 -9.71 7.92
C SER A 196 6.01 -10.99 8.01
N GLU A 197 5.45 -11.30 9.18
CA GLU A 197 4.47 -12.39 9.35
C GLU A 197 3.08 -11.99 8.85
N HIS A 198 2.79 -10.68 8.83
CA HIS A 198 1.50 -10.13 8.44
C HIS A 198 1.51 -9.62 6.99
N PHE A 199 2.60 -8.99 6.57
CA PHE A 199 2.74 -8.39 5.25
C PHE A 199 4.09 -8.73 4.62
N ILE A 200 4.06 -9.20 3.38
CA ILE A 200 5.26 -9.49 2.60
C ILE A 200 5.39 -8.43 1.51
N ASN A 201 6.48 -7.66 1.53
CA ASN A 201 6.77 -6.71 0.46
C ASN A 201 6.92 -7.43 -0.89
N ALA A 202 6.66 -6.71 -1.99
CA ALA A 202 6.60 -7.33 -3.29
C ALA A 202 7.95 -7.93 -3.75
N GLY A 203 9.09 -7.40 -3.28
CA GLY A 203 10.41 -7.97 -3.53
C GLY A 203 10.59 -9.37 -2.93
N ASN A 204 10.24 -9.54 -1.65
CA ASN A 204 10.27 -10.84 -0.99
C ASN A 204 9.28 -11.82 -1.62
N ALA A 205 8.08 -11.37 -1.98
CA ALA A 205 7.08 -12.20 -2.66
C ALA A 205 7.59 -12.70 -4.03
N TRP A 206 8.23 -11.83 -4.82
CA TRP A 206 8.88 -12.21 -6.08
C TRP A 206 9.97 -13.27 -5.86
N LYS A 207 10.85 -13.05 -4.88
CA LYS A 207 11.92 -14.01 -4.55
C LYS A 207 11.38 -15.38 -4.16
N MET A 208 10.32 -15.44 -3.34
CA MET A 208 9.65 -16.68 -2.96
C MET A 208 9.06 -17.43 -4.17
N TYR A 209 8.48 -16.69 -5.12
CA TYR A 209 7.99 -17.26 -6.38
C TYR A 209 9.14 -17.80 -7.24
N ARG A 210 10.22 -17.02 -7.40
CA ARG A 210 11.39 -17.40 -8.20
C ARG A 210 12.13 -18.60 -7.62
N SER A 211 12.17 -18.74 -6.30
CA SER A 211 12.71 -19.92 -5.61
C SER A 211 11.78 -21.13 -5.61
N LYS A 212 10.55 -21.01 -6.15
CA LYS A 212 9.51 -22.04 -6.17
C LYS A 212 9.04 -22.48 -4.77
N THR A 213 9.23 -21.63 -3.77
CA THR A 213 8.73 -21.87 -2.41
C THR A 213 7.21 -21.70 -2.35
N VAL A 214 6.66 -20.86 -3.24
CA VAL A 214 5.22 -20.59 -3.38
C VAL A 214 4.83 -20.60 -4.86
N LYS A 215 3.56 -20.84 -5.14
CA LYS A 215 2.98 -20.76 -6.48
C LYS A 215 2.47 -19.35 -6.73
N ALA A 216 2.66 -18.85 -7.95
CA ALA A 216 2.13 -17.54 -8.34
C ALA A 216 0.60 -17.45 -8.22
N SER A 217 -0.12 -18.57 -8.35
CA SER A 217 -1.57 -18.63 -8.16
C SER A 217 -2.04 -18.37 -6.72
N GLN A 218 -1.10 -18.19 -5.78
CA GLN A 218 -1.40 -17.80 -4.39
C GLN A 218 -1.39 -16.28 -4.20
N PHE A 219 -0.92 -15.50 -5.18
CA PHE A 219 -0.82 -14.03 -5.12
C PHE A 219 -1.86 -13.39 -6.02
N GLY A 220 -2.68 -12.49 -5.46
CA GLY A 220 -3.76 -11.85 -6.20
C GLY A 220 -4.67 -11.05 -5.28
N ILE A 221 -5.95 -10.95 -5.64
CA ILE A 221 -6.96 -10.27 -4.84
C ILE A 221 -8.28 -11.07 -4.83
N GLY A 222 -8.89 -11.22 -3.66
CA GLY A 222 -10.04 -12.07 -3.36
C GLY A 222 -11.40 -11.49 -3.74
N VAL A 223 -11.56 -11.00 -4.96
CA VAL A 223 -12.86 -10.56 -5.53
C VAL A 223 -13.28 -11.45 -6.70
N ASP A 224 -14.55 -11.42 -7.11
CA ASP A 224 -15.03 -12.23 -8.23
C ASP A 224 -14.38 -11.73 -9.54
N PRO A 225 -13.54 -12.54 -10.22
CA PRO A 225 -12.89 -12.12 -11.44
C PRO A 225 -13.88 -11.86 -12.60
N GLN A 226 -15.10 -12.41 -12.54
CA GLN A 226 -16.12 -12.20 -13.57
C GLN A 226 -16.65 -10.77 -13.60
N ASP A 227 -16.67 -10.06 -12.46
CA ASP A 227 -17.03 -8.64 -12.39
C ASP A 227 -16.10 -7.77 -13.25
N TYR A 228 -14.90 -8.27 -13.53
CA TYR A 228 -13.86 -7.63 -14.31
C TYR A 228 -13.64 -8.29 -15.69
N GLY A 229 -14.46 -9.26 -16.06
CA GLY A 229 -14.34 -10.00 -17.33
C GLY A 229 -13.06 -10.86 -17.42
N MET A 230 -12.55 -11.32 -16.28
CA MET A 230 -11.34 -12.14 -16.19
C MET A 230 -11.66 -13.54 -15.68
N GLU A 231 -10.79 -14.51 -15.97
CA GLU A 231 -10.90 -15.87 -15.41
C GLU A 231 -10.32 -15.96 -14.00
N THR A 232 -9.31 -15.14 -13.70
CA THR A 232 -8.65 -15.09 -12.40
C THR A 232 -8.01 -13.73 -12.17
N LEU A 233 -7.97 -13.33 -10.90
CA LEU A 233 -7.24 -12.17 -10.41
C LEU A 233 -5.99 -12.57 -9.60
N TYR A 234 -5.48 -13.79 -9.84
CA TYR A 234 -4.28 -14.33 -9.22
C TYR A 234 -3.27 -14.74 -10.30
N GLY A 235 -1.98 -14.63 -9.98
CA GLY A 235 -0.92 -15.17 -10.85
C GLY A 235 0.35 -14.33 -10.93
N ALA A 236 1.28 -14.81 -11.75
CA ALA A 236 2.62 -14.24 -11.86
C ALA A 236 2.60 -12.82 -12.44
N TRP A 237 1.63 -12.52 -13.31
CA TRP A 237 1.43 -11.18 -13.86
C TRP A 237 1.03 -10.18 -12.76
N PHE A 238 0.21 -10.62 -11.80
CA PHE A 238 -0.25 -9.79 -10.68
C PHE A 238 0.93 -9.53 -9.73
N LEU A 239 1.66 -10.59 -9.38
CA LEU A 239 2.87 -10.52 -8.57
C LEU A 239 3.93 -9.57 -9.15
N ARG A 240 4.23 -9.70 -10.45
CA ARG A 240 5.11 -8.80 -11.20
C ARG A 240 4.62 -7.36 -11.14
N GLY A 241 3.31 -7.16 -11.33
CA GLY A 241 2.69 -5.85 -11.21
C GLY A 241 2.91 -5.21 -9.84
N GLN A 242 2.70 -5.94 -8.74
CA GLN A 242 2.96 -5.43 -7.38
C GLN A 242 4.43 -5.07 -7.18
N LEU A 243 5.35 -5.89 -7.69
CA LEU A 243 6.79 -5.62 -7.61
C LEU A 243 7.17 -4.28 -8.27
N LEU A 244 6.67 -4.07 -9.48
CA LEU A 244 6.90 -2.84 -10.24
C LEU A 244 6.31 -1.61 -9.52
N ARG A 245 5.15 -1.76 -8.87
CA ARG A 245 4.54 -0.69 -8.05
C ARG A 245 5.31 -0.39 -6.78
N ASP A 246 5.80 -1.41 -6.07
CA ASP A 246 6.62 -1.21 -4.87
C ASP A 246 7.94 -0.49 -5.22
N PHE A 247 8.58 -0.89 -6.31
CA PHE A 247 9.78 -0.21 -6.80
C PHE A 247 9.51 1.25 -7.21
N GLY A 248 8.37 1.51 -7.87
CA GLY A 248 7.90 2.86 -8.16
C GLY A 248 7.66 3.68 -6.88
N ALA A 249 7.03 3.09 -5.86
CA ALA A 249 6.74 3.75 -4.59
C ALA A 249 8.02 4.17 -3.84
N LEU A 250 9.09 3.36 -3.87
CA LEU A 250 10.40 3.75 -3.33
C LEU A 250 10.99 5.00 -4.02
N ASN A 251 10.57 5.25 -5.27
CA ASN A 251 10.91 6.42 -6.07
C ASN A 251 9.85 7.53 -6.03
N LYS A 252 8.91 7.48 -5.07
CA LYS A 252 7.79 8.44 -4.91
C LYS A 252 6.81 8.45 -6.08
N VAL A 253 6.62 7.29 -6.69
CA VAL A 253 5.65 7.04 -7.76
C VAL A 253 4.65 5.99 -7.29
N GLU A 254 3.70 6.41 -6.46
CA GLU A 254 2.66 5.56 -5.87
C GLU A 254 1.48 5.38 -6.84
N THR A 255 1.69 4.70 -7.98
CA THR A 255 0.64 4.44 -8.97
C THR A 255 -0.53 3.63 -8.40
N VAL A 256 -1.71 3.78 -9.00
CA VAL A 256 -2.93 3.05 -8.63
C VAL A 256 -2.78 1.51 -8.70
N PRO A 257 -3.48 0.74 -7.84
CA PRO A 257 -3.53 -0.72 -7.89
C PRO A 257 -4.13 -1.28 -9.18
N PHE A 258 -4.02 -2.60 -9.36
CA PHE A 258 -4.49 -3.28 -10.56
C PHE A 258 -6.01 -3.14 -10.76
N LEU A 259 -6.82 -3.42 -9.74
CA LEU A 259 -8.28 -3.33 -9.86
C LEU A 259 -8.74 -1.90 -10.18
N THR A 260 -8.19 -0.89 -9.50
CA THR A 260 -8.51 0.50 -9.81
C THR A 260 -8.21 0.85 -11.28
N ARG A 261 -7.14 0.30 -11.88
CA ARG A 261 -6.91 0.50 -13.32
C ARG A 261 -8.01 -0.12 -14.19
N LEU A 262 -8.51 -1.30 -13.82
CA LEU A 262 -9.60 -1.94 -14.55
C LEU A 262 -10.92 -1.17 -14.42
N GLU A 263 -11.27 -0.76 -13.20
CA GLU A 263 -12.48 0.02 -12.89
C GLU A 263 -12.51 1.34 -13.68
N GLU A 264 -11.37 2.03 -13.71
CA GLU A 264 -11.20 3.33 -14.37
C GLU A 264 -10.88 3.19 -15.86
N LYS A 265 -10.83 1.95 -16.39
CA LYS A 265 -10.56 1.62 -17.81
C LYS A 265 -9.27 2.26 -18.33
N LEU A 266 -8.23 2.24 -17.51
CA LEU A 266 -6.92 2.77 -17.88
C LEU A 266 -6.19 1.85 -18.85
N ASP A 267 -5.41 2.43 -19.75
CA ASP A 267 -4.58 1.69 -20.69
C ASP A 267 -3.38 1.02 -19.96
N TRP A 268 -3.11 -0.23 -20.35
CA TRP A 268 -1.99 -1.04 -19.89
C TRP A 268 -0.73 -0.84 -20.74
N THR A 269 -0.90 -0.46 -22.02
CA THR A 269 0.14 -0.53 -23.05
C THR A 269 1.34 0.36 -22.77
N SER A 270 1.12 1.41 -21.99
CA SER A 270 2.14 2.38 -21.62
C SER A 270 3.15 1.79 -20.61
N TRP A 271 2.81 0.72 -19.90
CA TRP A 271 3.73 0.03 -19.00
C TRP A 271 3.96 -1.43 -19.43
N ARG A 272 4.87 -1.63 -20.39
CA ARG A 272 5.11 -2.94 -21.03
C ARG A 272 5.33 -4.07 -20.03
N LEU A 273 6.20 -3.90 -19.03
CA LEU A 273 6.47 -4.94 -18.04
C LEU A 273 5.24 -5.31 -17.20
N VAL A 274 4.25 -4.44 -17.04
CA VAL A 274 2.97 -4.80 -16.41
C VAL A 274 2.06 -5.53 -17.40
N ALA A 275 1.99 -5.08 -18.64
CA ALA A 275 1.05 -5.55 -19.65
C ALA A 275 1.44 -6.84 -20.37
N VAL A 276 2.75 -7.13 -20.50
CA VAL A 276 3.27 -8.25 -21.29
C VAL A 276 2.86 -9.60 -20.71
N ASP A 277 2.53 -10.57 -21.55
CA ASP A 277 2.22 -11.91 -21.06
C ASP A 277 3.45 -12.58 -20.42
N ASN A 278 3.23 -13.47 -19.46
CA ASN A 278 4.33 -14.09 -18.71
C ASN A 278 5.26 -14.94 -19.60
N ASP A 279 4.72 -15.56 -20.65
CA ASP A 279 5.47 -16.38 -21.60
C ASP A 279 6.25 -15.55 -22.64
N GLN A 280 6.00 -14.25 -22.69
CA GLN A 280 6.67 -13.29 -23.58
C GLN A 280 7.80 -12.51 -22.89
N LEU A 281 8.01 -12.70 -21.58
CA LEU A 281 9.13 -12.08 -20.85
C LEU A 281 10.47 -12.65 -21.35
N SER A 282 11.40 -11.75 -21.68
CA SER A 282 12.77 -12.10 -22.01
C SER A 282 13.59 -12.47 -20.77
N GLN A 283 14.78 -13.04 -20.97
CA GLN A 283 15.70 -13.27 -19.86
C GLN A 283 16.19 -11.96 -19.23
N ASP A 284 16.35 -10.91 -20.04
CA ASP A 284 16.74 -9.59 -19.56
C ASP A 284 15.62 -8.95 -18.72
N ASP A 285 14.34 -9.15 -19.11
CA ASP A 285 13.20 -8.72 -18.30
C ASP A 285 13.20 -9.40 -16.94
N LEU A 286 13.42 -10.72 -16.91
CA LEU A 286 13.47 -11.48 -15.67
C LEU A 286 14.66 -11.06 -14.80
N ALA A 287 15.83 -10.79 -15.39
CA ALA A 287 16.99 -10.29 -14.66
C ALA A 287 16.72 -8.91 -14.03
N LEU A 288 16.11 -7.99 -14.78
CA LEU A 288 15.70 -6.69 -14.26
C LEU A 288 14.69 -6.82 -13.10
N LEU A 289 13.71 -7.72 -13.25
CA LEU A 289 12.73 -8.01 -12.19
C LEU A 289 13.40 -8.61 -10.95
N ASP A 290 14.36 -9.51 -11.12
CA ASP A 290 15.14 -10.09 -10.03
C ASP A 290 15.98 -9.01 -9.32
N ASP A 291 16.60 -8.08 -10.06
CA ASP A 291 17.38 -6.96 -9.51
C ASP A 291 16.51 -6.00 -8.68
N ILE A 292 15.36 -5.56 -9.20
CA ILE A 292 14.46 -4.68 -8.43
C ILE A 292 13.83 -5.41 -7.25
N ALA A 293 13.66 -6.73 -7.32
CA ALA A 293 13.15 -7.52 -6.19
C ALA A 293 14.13 -7.52 -5.01
N ASP A 294 15.44 -7.61 -5.26
CA ASP A 294 16.45 -7.49 -4.21
C ASP A 294 16.48 -6.09 -3.59
N LEU A 295 16.26 -5.04 -4.40
CA LEU A 295 16.16 -3.67 -3.90
C LEU A 295 14.87 -3.42 -3.11
N CYS A 296 13.73 -3.98 -3.53
CA CYS A 296 12.47 -3.87 -2.78
C CYS A 296 12.47 -4.68 -1.49
N ALA A 297 13.13 -5.84 -1.49
CA ALA A 297 13.24 -6.69 -0.29
C ALA A 297 14.06 -6.01 0.82
N GLU A 298 15.15 -5.33 0.45
CA GLU A 298 16.08 -4.68 1.36
C GLU A 298 16.49 -3.29 0.82
N PRO A 299 15.61 -2.28 0.89
CA PRO A 299 15.85 -0.97 0.27
C PRO A 299 16.81 -0.07 1.05
N ASP A 300 16.98 -0.33 2.34
CA ASP A 300 17.70 0.54 3.25
C ASP A 300 19.21 0.55 2.93
N GLY A 301 19.80 1.74 2.88
CA GLY A 301 21.18 1.97 2.45
C GLY A 301 21.39 1.90 0.94
N LYS A 302 20.34 1.73 0.13
CA LYS A 302 20.44 1.54 -1.34
C LYS A 302 19.70 2.62 -2.15
N LEU A 303 19.38 3.76 -1.53
CA LEU A 303 18.61 4.83 -2.17
C LEU A 303 19.19 5.30 -3.51
N GLU A 304 20.51 5.54 -3.58
CA GLU A 304 21.16 5.98 -4.82
C GLU A 304 21.01 4.94 -5.93
N THR A 305 21.23 3.66 -5.61
CA THR A 305 21.03 2.54 -6.56
C THR A 305 19.58 2.46 -7.05
N ILE A 306 18.62 2.57 -6.13
CA ILE A 306 17.18 2.54 -6.44
C ILE A 306 16.82 3.66 -7.41
N LYS A 307 17.25 4.90 -7.11
CA LYS A 307 16.97 6.07 -7.96
C LYS A 307 17.64 5.96 -9.32
N ASN A 308 18.92 5.64 -9.36
CA ASN A 308 19.66 5.52 -10.61
C ASN A 308 19.05 4.45 -11.51
N LEU A 309 18.72 3.28 -10.96
CA LEU A 309 18.09 2.20 -11.72
C LEU A 309 16.70 2.62 -12.22
N PHE A 310 15.90 3.29 -11.39
CA PHE A 310 14.60 3.81 -11.83
C PHE A 310 14.76 4.81 -12.97
N GLU A 311 15.56 5.86 -12.79
CA GLU A 311 15.75 6.94 -13.77
C GLU A 311 16.33 6.45 -15.10
N SER A 312 17.25 5.48 -15.07
CA SER A 312 17.91 4.99 -16.29
C SER A 312 17.11 3.94 -17.07
N ASN A 313 16.01 3.41 -16.52
CA ASN A 313 15.25 2.31 -17.13
C ASN A 313 13.78 2.69 -17.37
N PRO A 314 13.41 3.10 -18.60
CA PRO A 314 12.04 3.48 -18.95
C PRO A 314 11.00 2.39 -18.69
N GLU A 315 11.40 1.12 -18.72
CA GLU A 315 10.54 -0.05 -18.43
C GLU A 315 9.98 -0.06 -17.00
N LEU A 316 10.63 0.67 -16.08
CA LEU A 316 10.21 0.80 -14.69
C LEU A 316 9.26 1.98 -14.47
N HIS A 317 9.03 2.82 -15.49
CA HIS A 317 8.19 4.00 -15.35
C HIS A 317 6.74 3.67 -15.69
N PRO A 318 5.78 3.90 -14.77
CA PRO A 318 4.38 3.90 -15.15
C PRO A 318 4.15 5.11 -16.04
N LEU A 319 4.04 4.90 -17.34
CA LEU A 319 3.63 5.97 -18.26
C LEU A 319 2.18 6.37 -17.90
N LEU A 320 2.05 7.60 -17.37
CA LEU A 320 0.78 8.23 -16.99
C LEU A 320 -0.11 8.50 -18.21
#